data_AF-A0A418PSP5-F1
#
_entry.id   AF-A0A418PSP5-F1
#
_cell.length_a   1.000
_cell.length_b   1.000
_cell.length_c   1.000
_cell.angle_alpha   90.00
_cell.angle_beta   90.00
_cell.angle_gamma   90.00
#
_symmetry.space_group_name_H-M   'P 1'
#
loop_
_entity.id
_entity.type
_entity.pdbx_description
1 polymer ?
#
loop_
_entity_poly.entity_id
_entity_poly.type
_entity_poly.pdbx_seq_one_letter_code
_entity_poly.pdbx_strand_id
1 'polypeptide(L)'
;MKNFTFYSVCASFLLALGSCTQQSKYPIEIQTAGFSNISKPSQDQGDELVGVYFMPSWNTSPDPAVDRDSFWSCIQDPVNCTSLQNTGIWGPRGRIYNSRYPYEGPYLERKPIAELKGFYSRTDPEVAKKQLQYMKSYGIDFFAYDWFFGRHYYYHLYFGPQSKIYYPQGWQIDPNRDGRVAVPGLVEWGDQLEVLLAENAKLPKEEQMKFAINWCDDSHERWMLWLKVGSPEELARNANYEGEKPDKTLYLKVHEKITQLWIDQYFSREDYLKGADGRPVVYIYFPQDAESRAAYYGLTLKDLLDLSQETAIKAGLPGIKFIAVTAGPMLERERMYGLPTQWKAKNPNKPWEGGTYQKRQLLQEYVPRLKGMGFEGMTAYVYHNFFEKDNRSYEDMRETYRGHWNKWSEQFKNDPNFEYQVPVAMGWDMRPAGGTWPQQTGFPSEPYKDKVHSDKASFTAKLKEAQEVSRKYRSSNGNTVMICCWNEYLEGNYIEPTEGHGFSYLEAIKEVFGN
;
A
#
# COMPACT_ATOMS: atom_id res chain seq x y z
N MET A 1 37.05 47.20 -38.61
CA MET A 1 38.31 46.69 -38.02
C MET A 1 38.22 45.17 -37.97
N LYS A 2 39.17 44.53 -38.68
CA LYS A 2 39.69 43.13 -38.67
C LYS A 2 38.81 42.02 -38.04
N ASN A 3 38.35 41.01 -38.79
CA ASN A 3 39.09 39.84 -39.38
C ASN A 3 39.60 38.84 -38.30
N PHE A 4 39.60 37.50 -38.41
CA PHE A 4 39.52 36.55 -39.54
C PHE A 4 39.10 35.13 -39.03
N THR A 5 38.79 34.30 -40.02
CA THR A 5 38.15 32.98 -40.21
C THR A 5 39.01 31.72 -39.92
N PHE A 6 38.37 30.59 -39.51
CA PHE A 6 38.57 29.12 -39.77
C PHE A 6 39.99 28.46 -39.70
N TYR A 7 40.23 27.15 -39.48
CA TYR A 7 39.67 25.91 -40.07
C TYR A 7 40.12 24.63 -39.27
N SER A 8 39.40 23.53 -39.53
CA SER A 8 39.57 22.11 -39.10
C SER A 8 40.83 21.41 -39.65
N VAL A 9 41.28 20.28 -39.06
CA VAL A 9 41.82 19.05 -39.75
C VAL A 9 41.98 17.87 -38.76
N CYS A 10 41.54 16.68 -39.19
CA CYS A 10 41.78 15.33 -38.63
C CYS A 10 43.22 14.81 -38.85
N ALA A 11 43.70 13.88 -38.00
CA ALA A 11 44.65 12.85 -38.43
C ALA A 11 44.65 11.62 -37.51
N SER A 12 44.46 10.46 -38.12
CA SER A 12 44.61 9.10 -37.59
C SER A 12 46.07 8.65 -37.68
N PHE A 13 46.53 7.74 -36.80
CA PHE A 13 47.73 6.94 -37.04
C PHE A 13 47.56 5.49 -36.53
N LEU A 14 48.09 4.58 -37.35
CA LEU A 14 48.07 3.11 -37.29
C LEU A 14 49.54 2.61 -37.26
N LEU A 15 49.74 1.31 -36.93
CA LEU A 15 50.95 0.47 -37.05
C LEU A 15 51.94 0.49 -35.85
N ALA A 16 52.60 -0.59 -35.41
CA ALA A 16 52.82 -1.95 -35.95
C ALA A 16 53.18 -2.97 -34.84
N LEU A 17 53.05 -4.25 -35.19
CA LEU A 17 53.47 -5.47 -34.49
C LEU A 17 54.99 -5.64 -34.38
N GLY A 18 55.44 -6.32 -33.32
CA GLY A 18 56.80 -6.85 -33.19
C GLY A 18 56.85 -8.05 -32.25
N SER A 19 56.96 -9.24 -32.82
CA SER A 19 57.10 -10.54 -32.16
C SER A 19 58.57 -10.85 -31.84
N CYS A 20 58.85 -11.40 -30.65
CA CYS A 20 60.09 -12.12 -30.35
C CYS A 20 59.80 -13.34 -29.49
N THR A 21 60.13 -14.51 -30.02
CA THR A 21 60.12 -15.82 -29.36
C THR A 21 61.49 -16.11 -28.75
N GLN A 22 61.52 -16.57 -27.49
CA GLN A 22 62.62 -17.39 -26.99
C GLN A 22 62.09 -18.43 -26.00
N GLN A 23 62.25 -19.71 -26.36
CA GLN A 23 61.98 -20.86 -25.52
C GLN A 23 63.13 -21.07 -24.53
N SER A 24 62.81 -21.34 -23.25
CA SER A 24 63.66 -22.21 -22.43
C SER A 24 62.77 -23.15 -21.61
N LYS A 25 63.19 -24.42 -21.59
CA LYS A 25 62.49 -25.58 -21.04
C LYS A 25 62.95 -25.81 -19.60
N TYR A 26 62.03 -25.90 -18.64
CA TYR A 26 62.13 -26.76 -17.45
C TYR A 26 60.72 -27.14 -16.99
N PRO A 27 60.46 -28.42 -16.62
CA PRO A 27 59.15 -28.85 -16.15
C PRO A 27 59.03 -28.54 -14.65
N ILE A 28 58.04 -27.74 -14.29
CA ILE A 28 57.57 -27.62 -12.90
C ILE A 28 56.09 -27.99 -12.93
N GLU A 29 55.76 -29.11 -12.30
CA GLU A 29 54.39 -29.44 -11.94
C GLU A 29 53.84 -28.34 -11.04
N ILE A 30 52.95 -27.53 -11.58
CA ILE A 30 52.08 -26.64 -10.83
C ILE A 30 50.66 -27.03 -11.22
N GLN A 31 49.89 -27.45 -10.22
CA GLN A 31 48.45 -27.65 -10.32
C GLN A 31 47.82 -26.44 -11.01
N THR A 32 47.28 -26.63 -12.21
CA THR A 32 46.39 -25.65 -12.81
C THR A 32 45.09 -25.68 -12.03
N ALA A 33 44.92 -24.66 -11.18
CA ALA A 33 43.61 -24.16 -10.85
C ALA A 33 42.81 -24.08 -12.16
N GLY A 34 41.82 -24.97 -12.29
CA GLY A 34 40.87 -24.87 -13.38
C GLY A 34 40.30 -23.46 -13.33
N PHE A 35 40.42 -22.74 -14.43
CA PHE A 35 39.59 -21.59 -14.68
C PHE A 35 38.16 -22.10 -14.60
N SER A 36 37.55 -21.98 -13.42
CA SER A 36 36.11 -21.92 -13.32
C SER A 36 35.73 -20.80 -14.25
N ASN A 37 35.05 -21.16 -15.35
CA ASN A 37 34.24 -20.22 -16.07
C ASN A 37 33.44 -19.49 -15.00
N ILE A 38 33.81 -18.24 -14.73
CA ILE A 38 32.94 -17.31 -14.07
C ILE A 38 31.80 -17.19 -15.07
N SER A 39 30.79 -18.03 -14.88
CA SER A 39 29.49 -17.83 -15.47
C SER A 39 29.12 -16.42 -15.06
N LYS A 40 29.13 -15.50 -16.02
CA LYS A 40 28.33 -14.28 -15.90
C LYS A 40 26.99 -14.73 -15.33
N PRO A 41 26.47 -14.09 -14.27
CA PRO A 41 25.12 -14.37 -13.84
C PRO A 41 24.26 -14.25 -15.10
N SER A 42 23.56 -15.32 -15.47
CA SER A 42 22.51 -15.21 -16.46
C SER A 42 21.61 -14.09 -15.94
N GLN A 43 21.58 -12.96 -16.64
CA GLN A 43 20.50 -12.02 -16.47
C GLN A 43 19.26 -12.78 -16.91
N ASP A 44 18.59 -13.38 -15.93
CA ASP A 44 17.29 -13.97 -16.15
C ASP A 44 16.40 -12.82 -16.63
N GLN A 45 16.11 -12.82 -17.92
CA GLN A 45 15.26 -11.85 -18.61
C GLN A 45 13.79 -12.10 -18.25
N GLY A 46 13.49 -12.37 -16.98
CA GLY A 46 12.12 -12.45 -16.51
C GLY A 46 11.47 -11.07 -16.60
N ASP A 47 10.17 -11.04 -16.90
CA ASP A 47 9.38 -9.82 -16.88
C ASP A 47 9.25 -9.28 -15.44
N GLU A 48 8.97 -7.98 -15.31
CA GLU A 48 8.65 -7.38 -14.02
C GLU A 48 7.31 -7.90 -13.51
N LEU A 49 7.20 -8.16 -12.20
CA LEU A 49 5.91 -8.45 -11.57
C LEU A 49 5.21 -7.13 -11.26
N VAL A 50 4.11 -6.82 -11.93
CA VAL A 50 3.40 -5.54 -11.81
C VAL A 50 2.20 -5.68 -10.86
N GLY A 51 2.29 -5.03 -9.71
CA GLY A 51 1.20 -4.92 -8.75
C GLY A 51 0.49 -3.58 -8.80
N VAL A 52 -0.78 -3.55 -8.43
CA VAL A 52 -1.54 -2.32 -8.22
C VAL A 52 -2.26 -2.32 -6.87
N TYR A 53 -2.29 -1.21 -6.15
CA TYR A 53 -3.16 -1.11 -4.97
C TYR A 53 -4.63 -0.92 -5.37
N PHE A 54 -5.53 -1.58 -4.65
CA PHE A 54 -6.98 -1.49 -4.86
C PHE A 54 -7.65 -0.97 -3.59
N MET A 55 -8.40 0.11 -3.73
CA MET A 55 -8.94 0.87 -2.61
C MET A 55 -10.44 0.63 -2.48
N PRO A 56 -10.92 0.10 -1.34
CA PRO A 56 -12.35 -0.08 -1.16
C PRO A 56 -13.06 1.26 -1.00
N SER A 57 -14.22 1.38 -1.62
CA SER A 57 -15.20 2.39 -1.22
C SER A 57 -16.14 1.82 -0.16
N TRP A 58 -16.90 2.69 0.52
CA TRP A 58 -17.84 2.26 1.55
C TRP A 58 -19.11 3.10 1.55
N ASN A 59 -20.16 2.53 2.15
CA ASN A 59 -21.40 3.27 2.37
C ASN A 59 -21.21 4.31 3.49
N THR A 60 -21.48 5.56 3.15
CA THR A 60 -21.43 6.71 4.07
C THR A 60 -22.80 7.14 4.57
N SER A 61 -23.88 6.50 4.10
CA SER A 61 -25.23 6.75 4.57
C SER A 61 -25.47 6.10 5.95
N PRO A 62 -26.12 6.81 6.89
CA PRO A 62 -26.62 6.19 8.11
C PRO A 62 -27.86 5.31 7.86
N ASP A 63 -28.57 5.52 6.74
CA ASP A 63 -29.68 4.68 6.31
C ASP A 63 -29.12 3.48 5.53
N PRO A 64 -29.25 2.24 6.03
CA PRO A 64 -28.74 1.04 5.35
C PRO A 64 -29.48 0.73 4.05
N ALA A 65 -30.64 1.33 3.77
CA ALA A 65 -31.35 1.20 2.50
C ALA A 65 -30.78 2.10 1.39
N VAL A 66 -29.87 3.02 1.74
CA VAL A 66 -29.22 3.93 0.81
C VAL A 66 -27.74 3.57 0.73
N ASP A 67 -27.26 3.21 -0.45
CA ASP A 67 -25.83 3.02 -0.71
C ASP A 67 -25.21 4.32 -1.22
N ARG A 68 -24.69 5.14 -0.30
CA ARG A 68 -23.94 6.36 -0.64
C ARG A 68 -22.46 6.05 -0.65
N ASP A 69 -21.94 5.81 -1.83
CA ASP A 69 -20.52 5.51 -2.03
C ASP A 69 -19.61 6.68 -1.62
N SER A 70 -18.55 6.36 -0.87
CA SER A 70 -17.57 7.33 -0.34
C SER A 70 -16.77 8.05 -1.43
N PHE A 71 -16.60 7.46 -2.62
CA PHE A 71 -15.89 8.10 -3.73
C PHE A 71 -16.83 8.99 -4.54
N TRP A 72 -17.97 8.43 -4.95
CA TRP A 72 -18.90 9.07 -5.88
C TRP A 72 -19.54 10.32 -5.34
N SER A 73 -19.87 10.33 -4.04
CA SER A 73 -20.38 11.52 -3.37
C SER A 73 -19.39 12.69 -3.47
N CYS A 74 -18.09 12.47 -3.26
CA CYS A 74 -17.08 13.52 -3.34
C CYS A 74 -16.80 14.02 -4.76
N ILE A 75 -17.06 13.20 -5.78
CA ILE A 75 -16.92 13.60 -7.18
C ILE A 75 -18.12 14.41 -7.67
N GLN A 76 -19.34 14.03 -7.29
CA GLN A 76 -20.58 14.58 -7.87
C GLN A 76 -21.32 15.56 -6.96
N ASP A 77 -21.28 15.32 -5.66
CA ASP A 77 -22.17 15.96 -4.68
C ASP A 77 -21.40 16.37 -3.42
N PRO A 78 -20.81 17.57 -3.41
CA PRO A 78 -20.01 18.03 -2.28
C PRO A 78 -20.82 18.14 -0.98
N VAL A 79 -22.16 18.25 -1.05
CA VAL A 79 -23.00 18.30 0.15
C VAL A 79 -22.98 16.96 0.87
N ASN A 80 -22.92 15.84 0.14
CA ASN A 80 -22.97 14.49 0.69
C ASN A 80 -21.59 13.82 0.81
N CYS A 81 -20.50 14.52 0.48
CA CYS A 81 -19.15 14.01 0.63
C CYS A 81 -18.68 14.04 2.09
N THR A 82 -18.47 12.87 2.70
CA THR A 82 -17.99 12.76 4.08
C THR A 82 -16.61 13.36 4.29
N SER A 83 -15.73 13.29 3.28
CA SER A 83 -14.39 13.89 3.37
C SER A 83 -14.48 15.41 3.53
N LEU A 84 -15.41 16.07 2.84
CA LEU A 84 -15.66 17.51 2.98
C LEU A 84 -16.34 17.85 4.31
N GLN A 85 -17.13 16.94 4.88
CA GLN A 85 -17.80 17.15 6.17
C GLN A 85 -16.92 16.80 7.38
N ASN A 86 -15.77 16.17 7.18
CA ASN A 86 -14.93 15.66 8.26
C ASN A 86 -14.47 16.80 9.20
N THR A 87 -15.04 16.82 10.41
CA THR A 87 -14.77 17.88 11.39
C THR A 87 -13.40 17.77 12.03
N GLY A 88 -12.77 16.59 12.00
CA GLY A 88 -11.39 16.40 12.46
C GLY A 88 -10.38 17.07 11.54
N ILE A 89 -10.64 17.05 10.23
CA ILE A 89 -9.77 17.67 9.21
C ILE A 89 -10.08 19.18 9.08
N TRP A 90 -11.36 19.52 8.94
CA TRP A 90 -11.78 20.87 8.53
C TRP A 90 -12.31 21.75 9.67
N GLY A 91 -12.56 21.17 10.84
CA GLY A 91 -13.26 21.82 11.94
C GLY A 91 -14.79 21.71 11.85
N PRO A 92 -15.53 22.33 12.77
CA PRO A 92 -16.96 22.07 13.01
C PRO A 92 -17.89 22.42 11.85
N ARG A 93 -17.42 23.16 10.84
CA ARG A 93 -18.20 23.56 9.67
C ARG A 93 -17.86 22.76 8.40
N GLY A 94 -17.04 21.72 8.51
CA GLY A 94 -16.50 21.04 7.33
C GLY A 94 -15.63 21.96 6.47
N ARG A 95 -15.36 21.52 5.23
CA ARG A 95 -14.54 22.24 4.26
C ARG A 95 -15.24 23.53 3.82
N ILE A 96 -14.59 24.66 4.03
CA ILE A 96 -15.10 25.99 3.67
C ILE A 96 -14.45 26.51 2.39
N TYR A 97 -15.20 26.58 1.29
CA TYR A 97 -14.76 27.23 0.05
C TYR A 97 -14.98 28.75 0.09
N ASN A 98 -14.10 29.51 -0.56
CA ASN A 98 -14.16 30.97 -0.62
C ASN A 98 -13.55 31.51 -1.93
N SER A 99 -13.52 32.83 -2.14
CA SER A 99 -13.00 33.43 -3.38
C SER A 99 -11.52 33.16 -3.64
N ARG A 100 -10.72 32.94 -2.58
CA ARG A 100 -9.30 32.56 -2.70
C ARG A 100 -9.17 31.09 -3.07
N TYR A 101 -10.05 30.25 -2.53
CA TYR A 101 -10.03 28.78 -2.62
C TYR A 101 -11.42 28.27 -3.00
N PRO A 102 -11.83 28.45 -4.27
CA PRO A 102 -13.17 28.09 -4.73
C PRO A 102 -13.33 26.57 -4.78
N TYR A 103 -14.57 26.10 -4.78
CA TYR A 103 -14.87 24.73 -5.16
C TYR A 103 -14.63 24.57 -6.67
N GLU A 104 -13.81 23.62 -7.05
CA GLU A 104 -13.41 23.39 -8.46
C GLU A 104 -14.12 22.17 -9.08
N GLY A 105 -15.05 21.54 -8.33
CA GLY A 105 -15.88 20.44 -8.84
C GLY A 105 -17.22 20.91 -9.41
N PRO A 106 -18.11 19.97 -9.79
CA PRO A 106 -17.94 18.52 -9.70
C PRO A 106 -16.86 18.00 -10.67
N TYR A 107 -16.18 16.93 -10.30
CA TYR A 107 -15.02 16.39 -11.02
C TYR A 107 -15.46 15.27 -11.98
N LEU A 108 -16.43 15.57 -12.84
CA LEU A 108 -17.11 14.56 -13.66
C LEU A 108 -16.21 13.89 -14.71
N GLU A 109 -15.08 14.49 -15.06
CA GLU A 109 -14.04 13.87 -15.89
C GLU A 109 -13.42 12.62 -15.24
N ARG A 110 -13.54 12.48 -13.91
CA ARG A 110 -13.09 11.31 -13.16
C ARG A 110 -14.10 10.17 -13.15
N LYS A 111 -15.29 10.37 -13.72
CA LYS A 111 -16.32 9.33 -13.78
C LYS A 111 -15.78 8.12 -14.55
N PRO A 112 -15.91 6.89 -14.03
CA PRO A 112 -15.53 5.68 -14.76
C PRO A 112 -16.22 5.60 -16.12
N ILE A 113 -15.57 4.99 -17.11
CA ILE A 113 -16.14 4.84 -18.45
C ILE A 113 -17.48 4.07 -18.44
N ALA A 114 -18.26 4.22 -19.52
CA ALA A 114 -19.58 3.61 -19.65
C ALA A 114 -19.54 2.07 -19.51
N GLU A 115 -18.45 1.44 -19.92
CA GLU A 115 -18.21 0.01 -19.80
C GLU A 115 -18.15 -0.43 -18.34
N LEU A 116 -17.65 0.41 -17.44
CA LEU A 116 -17.65 0.21 -15.99
C LEU A 116 -18.93 0.74 -15.32
N LYS A 117 -19.96 1.08 -16.11
CA LYS A 117 -21.25 1.61 -15.65
C LYS A 117 -21.18 2.97 -14.94
N GLY A 118 -20.11 3.75 -15.15
CA GLY A 118 -19.99 5.07 -14.53
C GLY A 118 -19.82 4.99 -13.02
N PHE A 119 -20.68 5.67 -12.25
CA PHE A 119 -20.67 5.63 -10.79
C PHE A 119 -21.28 4.34 -10.26
N TYR A 120 -20.59 3.24 -10.51
CA TYR A 120 -21.03 1.88 -10.26
C TYR A 120 -21.23 1.58 -8.77
N SER A 121 -22.05 0.58 -8.46
CA SER A 121 -22.04 -0.02 -7.12
C SER A 121 -20.77 -0.85 -6.95
N ARG A 122 -20.06 -0.67 -5.83
CA ARG A 122 -18.83 -1.42 -5.51
C ARG A 122 -19.01 -2.94 -5.46
N THR A 123 -20.24 -3.41 -5.34
CA THR A 123 -20.61 -4.85 -5.35
C THR A 123 -21.21 -5.32 -6.67
N ASP A 124 -21.14 -4.52 -7.74
CA ASP A 124 -21.63 -4.92 -9.06
C ASP A 124 -20.69 -5.97 -9.69
N PRO A 125 -21.16 -7.22 -9.92
CA PRO A 125 -20.31 -8.31 -10.39
C PRO A 125 -19.78 -8.08 -11.81
N GLU A 126 -20.54 -7.42 -12.68
CA GLU A 126 -20.08 -7.15 -14.05
C GLU A 126 -18.96 -6.10 -14.07
N VAL A 127 -19.01 -5.15 -13.14
CA VAL A 127 -17.93 -4.17 -12.97
C VAL A 127 -16.69 -4.85 -12.41
N ALA A 128 -16.83 -5.62 -11.33
CA ALA A 128 -15.72 -6.37 -10.74
C ALA A 128 -15.01 -7.26 -11.78
N LYS A 129 -15.79 -8.00 -12.58
CA LYS A 129 -15.25 -8.81 -13.69
C LYS A 129 -14.46 -7.97 -14.70
N LYS A 130 -15.01 -6.83 -15.14
CA LYS A 130 -14.32 -5.95 -16.10
C LYS A 130 -13.06 -5.32 -15.53
N GLN A 131 -13.08 -4.90 -14.26
CA GLN A 131 -11.89 -4.38 -13.58
C GLN A 131 -10.77 -5.44 -13.59
N LEU A 132 -11.08 -6.69 -13.24
CA LEU A 132 -10.12 -7.81 -13.29
C LEU A 132 -9.58 -8.05 -14.71
N GLN A 133 -10.46 -8.07 -15.71
CA GLN A 133 -10.07 -8.26 -17.10
C GLN A 133 -9.18 -7.12 -17.61
N TYR A 134 -9.50 -5.87 -17.28
CA TYR A 134 -8.68 -4.72 -17.64
C TYR A 134 -7.33 -4.71 -16.94
N MET A 135 -7.26 -5.04 -15.65
CA MET A 135 -5.97 -5.21 -14.99
C MET A 135 -5.12 -6.26 -15.73
N LYS A 136 -5.69 -7.45 -15.95
CA LYS A 136 -4.97 -8.56 -16.59
C LYS A 136 -4.51 -8.24 -18.00
N SER A 137 -5.40 -7.72 -18.85
CA SER A 137 -5.14 -7.56 -20.29
C SER A 137 -4.18 -6.41 -20.64
N TYR A 138 -3.86 -5.57 -19.65
CA TYR A 138 -2.97 -4.41 -19.78
C TYR A 138 -1.65 -4.56 -19.00
N GLY A 139 -1.30 -5.78 -18.57
CA GLY A 139 0.02 -6.06 -17.99
C GLY A 139 0.11 -5.81 -16.48
N ILE A 140 -0.99 -5.89 -15.75
CA ILE A 140 -0.98 -5.95 -14.28
C ILE A 140 -1.14 -7.42 -13.87
N ASP A 141 -0.27 -7.90 -12.99
CA ASP A 141 -0.22 -9.31 -12.57
C ASP A 141 -1.04 -9.59 -11.31
N PHE A 142 -1.09 -8.61 -10.41
CA PHE A 142 -1.83 -8.73 -9.16
C PHE A 142 -2.37 -7.39 -8.66
N PHE A 143 -3.40 -7.46 -7.82
CA PHE A 143 -3.83 -6.31 -7.02
C PHE A 143 -3.60 -6.57 -5.53
N ALA A 144 -3.06 -5.57 -4.83
CA ALA A 144 -2.97 -5.55 -3.37
C ALA A 144 -4.21 -4.81 -2.84
N TYR A 145 -5.14 -5.53 -2.23
CA TYR A 145 -6.40 -4.95 -1.74
C TYR A 145 -6.20 -4.31 -0.38
N ASP A 146 -6.54 -3.04 -0.26
CA ASP A 146 -6.52 -2.30 1.00
C ASP A 146 -7.61 -2.84 1.92
N TRP A 147 -7.16 -3.57 2.93
CA TRP A 147 -7.98 -4.42 3.79
C TRP A 147 -8.05 -3.84 5.19
N PHE A 148 -9.28 -3.71 5.70
CA PHE A 148 -9.57 -3.06 6.96
C PHE A 148 -10.24 -4.01 7.94
N PHE A 149 -9.96 -3.81 9.23
CA PHE A 149 -10.50 -4.62 10.31
C PHE A 149 -10.95 -3.74 11.47
N GLY A 150 -12.07 -4.07 12.10
CA GLY A 150 -12.59 -3.32 13.22
C GLY A 150 -12.40 -4.07 14.52
N ARG A 151 -11.30 -3.85 15.26
CA ARG A 151 -10.93 -4.64 16.46
C ARG A 151 -11.98 -4.69 17.58
N HIS A 152 -12.89 -3.72 17.64
CA HIS A 152 -13.80 -3.50 18.77
C HIS A 152 -15.18 -4.12 18.59
N TYR A 153 -15.51 -4.64 17.40
CA TYR A 153 -16.86 -5.11 17.11
C TYR A 153 -17.16 -6.46 17.73
N TYR A 154 -18.18 -6.48 18.56
CA TYR A 154 -18.68 -7.65 19.23
C TYR A 154 -20.04 -8.03 18.63
N TYR A 155 -20.15 -9.28 18.17
CA TYR A 155 -21.31 -9.78 17.42
C TYR A 155 -21.78 -11.14 17.97
N HIS A 156 -22.93 -11.59 17.47
CA HIS A 156 -23.75 -12.67 18.00
C HIS A 156 -24.08 -13.66 16.87
N LEU A 157 -23.53 -14.88 16.91
CA LEU A 157 -23.63 -15.83 15.80
C LEU A 157 -25.03 -16.46 15.64
N TYR A 158 -25.85 -16.46 16.69
CA TYR A 158 -27.24 -16.94 16.59
C TYR A 158 -28.20 -15.84 16.13
N PHE A 159 -27.74 -14.61 15.99
CA PHE A 159 -28.51 -13.53 15.40
C PHE A 159 -28.38 -13.55 13.87
N GLY A 160 -29.49 -13.79 13.16
CA GLY A 160 -29.52 -14.01 11.71
C GLY A 160 -28.66 -13.04 10.88
N PRO A 161 -28.79 -11.71 11.04
CA PRO A 161 -27.97 -10.73 10.31
C PRO A 161 -26.46 -10.82 10.56
N GLN A 162 -26.02 -11.36 11.71
CA GLN A 162 -24.61 -11.49 12.09
C GLN A 162 -24.07 -12.93 11.96
N SER A 163 -24.94 -13.90 11.69
CA SER A 163 -24.61 -15.33 11.62
C SER A 163 -23.54 -15.70 10.60
N LYS A 164 -23.33 -14.85 9.58
CA LYS A 164 -22.34 -15.05 8.52
C LYS A 164 -21.01 -14.34 8.77
N ILE A 165 -20.91 -13.52 9.82
CA ILE A 165 -19.65 -12.87 10.17
C ILE A 165 -18.66 -13.94 10.59
N TYR A 166 -17.52 -13.99 9.92
CA TYR A 166 -16.46 -14.96 10.19
C TYR A 166 -16.10 -15.01 11.69
N TYR A 167 -16.06 -16.20 12.26
CA TYR A 167 -15.45 -16.47 13.55
C TYR A 167 -14.68 -17.80 13.44
N PRO A 168 -13.43 -17.90 13.94
CA PRO A 168 -12.65 -19.10 13.74
C PRO A 168 -13.35 -20.34 14.32
N GLN A 169 -13.29 -21.45 13.59
CA GLN A 169 -13.98 -22.67 13.99
C GLN A 169 -13.52 -23.15 15.36
N GLY A 170 -14.48 -23.49 16.23
CA GLY A 170 -14.20 -24.01 17.58
C GLY A 170 -13.79 -22.95 18.62
N TRP A 171 -13.73 -21.66 18.25
CA TRP A 171 -13.51 -20.60 19.23
C TRP A 171 -14.74 -20.38 20.12
N GLN A 172 -14.50 -19.88 21.33
CA GLN A 172 -15.53 -19.76 22.36
C GLN A 172 -16.62 -18.73 22.01
N ILE A 173 -17.86 -19.12 22.26
CA ILE A 173 -19.03 -18.25 22.22
C ILE A 173 -19.80 -18.37 23.54
N ASP A 174 -20.56 -17.35 23.90
CA ASP A 174 -21.55 -17.43 24.97
C ASP A 174 -22.92 -17.80 24.38
N PRO A 175 -23.38 -19.06 24.53
CA PRO A 175 -24.65 -19.50 23.98
C PRO A 175 -25.85 -18.86 24.68
N ASN A 176 -25.68 -18.33 25.89
CA ASN A 176 -26.76 -17.67 26.64
C ASN A 176 -26.97 -16.21 26.21
N ARG A 177 -26.10 -15.70 25.32
CA ARG A 177 -26.19 -14.36 24.74
C ARG A 177 -26.15 -14.47 23.22
N ASP A 178 -27.10 -15.18 22.64
CA ASP A 178 -27.25 -15.33 21.18
C ASP A 178 -25.95 -15.72 20.44
N GLY A 179 -25.11 -16.55 21.07
CA GLY A 179 -23.83 -16.97 20.48
C GLY A 179 -22.82 -15.83 20.38
N ARG A 180 -22.81 -14.93 21.35
CA ARG A 180 -21.88 -13.81 21.49
C ARG A 180 -20.43 -14.31 21.40
N VAL A 181 -19.65 -13.79 20.47
CA VAL A 181 -18.24 -14.20 20.32
C VAL A 181 -17.36 -13.74 21.48
N ALA A 182 -16.44 -14.58 21.95
CA ALA A 182 -15.51 -14.21 23.03
C ALA A 182 -14.42 -13.22 22.60
N VAL A 183 -14.09 -13.20 21.30
CA VAL A 183 -13.05 -12.30 20.74
C VAL A 183 -13.68 -11.39 19.68
N PRO A 184 -13.63 -10.05 19.85
CA PRO A 184 -14.22 -9.10 18.93
C PRO A 184 -13.47 -9.08 17.59
N GLY A 185 -13.98 -8.30 16.66
CA GLY A 185 -13.30 -8.05 15.39
C GLY A 185 -14.05 -8.59 14.19
N LEU A 186 -14.20 -7.77 13.15
CA LEU A 186 -14.71 -8.17 11.84
C LEU A 186 -14.02 -7.38 10.73
N VAL A 187 -14.09 -7.88 9.50
CA VAL A 187 -13.61 -7.18 8.30
C VAL A 187 -14.52 -6.00 8.01
N GLU A 188 -13.94 -4.83 7.79
CA GLU A 188 -14.67 -3.66 7.29
C GLU A 188 -14.46 -3.52 5.79
N TRP A 189 -15.53 -3.18 5.06
CA TRP A 189 -15.48 -2.91 3.61
C TRP A 189 -14.91 -4.07 2.78
N GLY A 190 -15.21 -5.30 3.22
CA GLY A 190 -14.81 -6.55 2.55
C GLY A 190 -15.76 -7.03 1.46
N ASP A 191 -16.95 -6.44 1.34
CA ASP A 191 -17.99 -6.80 0.37
C ASP A 191 -17.50 -6.67 -1.09
N GLN A 192 -16.73 -5.62 -1.38
CA GLN A 192 -16.13 -5.44 -2.72
C GLN A 192 -15.06 -6.50 -3.02
N LEU A 193 -14.20 -6.86 -2.06
CA LEU A 193 -13.24 -7.95 -2.22
C LEU A 193 -13.95 -9.29 -2.45
N GLU A 194 -15.01 -9.59 -1.69
CA GLU A 194 -15.79 -10.82 -1.87
C GLU A 194 -16.30 -10.97 -3.30
N VAL A 195 -16.86 -9.90 -3.87
CA VAL A 195 -17.36 -9.90 -5.26
C VAL A 195 -16.20 -10.03 -6.25
N LEU A 196 -15.10 -9.29 -6.09
CA LEU A 196 -13.90 -9.43 -6.94
C LEU A 196 -13.40 -10.87 -6.96
N LEU A 197 -13.25 -11.48 -5.79
CA LEU A 197 -12.75 -12.86 -5.66
C LEU A 197 -13.73 -13.91 -6.20
N ALA A 198 -15.03 -13.65 -6.09
CA ALA A 198 -16.07 -14.52 -6.65
C ALA A 198 -16.10 -14.45 -8.19
N GLU A 199 -15.97 -13.27 -8.77
CA GLU A 199 -15.90 -13.11 -10.23
C GLU A 199 -14.58 -13.63 -10.80
N ASN A 200 -13.46 -13.39 -10.12
CA ASN A 200 -12.15 -13.92 -10.52
C ASN A 200 -12.19 -15.46 -10.62
N ALA A 201 -12.80 -16.13 -9.64
CA ALA A 201 -12.92 -17.59 -9.64
C ALA A 201 -13.72 -18.17 -10.82
N LYS A 202 -14.57 -17.36 -11.49
CA LYS A 202 -15.34 -17.76 -12.67
C LYS A 202 -14.55 -17.60 -13.98
N LEU A 203 -13.44 -16.86 -13.97
CA LEU A 203 -12.60 -16.65 -15.15
C LEU A 203 -11.76 -17.91 -15.46
N PRO A 204 -11.39 -18.14 -16.74
CA PRO A 204 -10.37 -19.12 -17.11
C PRO A 204 -9.09 -18.93 -16.28
N LYS A 205 -8.39 -20.02 -15.94
CA LYS A 205 -7.24 -19.98 -14.99
C LYS A 205 -6.14 -19.01 -15.42
N GLU A 206 -5.91 -18.90 -16.72
CA GLU A 206 -4.96 -18.02 -17.37
C GLU A 206 -5.36 -16.52 -17.32
N GLU A 207 -6.66 -16.24 -17.17
CA GLU A 207 -7.22 -14.88 -17.04
C GLU A 207 -7.37 -14.46 -15.58
N GLN A 208 -7.22 -15.38 -14.62
CA GLN A 208 -7.34 -15.06 -13.19
C GLN A 208 -6.22 -14.13 -12.75
N MET A 209 -6.61 -13.05 -12.07
CA MET A 209 -5.70 -12.12 -11.41
C MET A 209 -5.19 -12.73 -10.11
N LYS A 210 -3.91 -12.53 -9.80
CA LYS A 210 -3.45 -12.76 -8.43
C LYS A 210 -3.89 -11.61 -7.53
N PHE A 211 -3.97 -11.85 -6.22
CA PHE A 211 -4.22 -10.78 -5.26
C PHE A 211 -3.46 -10.98 -3.95
N ALA A 212 -3.21 -9.89 -3.23
CA ALA A 212 -2.63 -9.90 -1.89
C ALA A 212 -3.45 -9.01 -0.94
N ILE A 213 -3.37 -9.27 0.36
CA ILE A 213 -3.87 -8.35 1.37
C ILE A 213 -2.84 -7.23 1.59
N ASN A 214 -3.30 -5.99 1.52
CA ASN A 214 -2.62 -4.81 2.07
C ASN A 214 -3.36 -4.35 3.32
N TRP A 215 -2.83 -4.68 4.50
CA TRP A 215 -3.51 -4.38 5.76
C TRP A 215 -3.34 -2.90 6.13
N CYS A 216 -4.45 -2.15 6.09
CA CYS A 216 -4.50 -0.70 6.32
C CYS A 216 -5.12 -0.28 7.65
N ASP A 217 -5.63 -1.25 8.42
CA ASP A 217 -6.24 -0.97 9.71
C ASP A 217 -5.19 -0.77 10.81
N ASP A 218 -4.92 0.50 11.07
CA ASP A 218 -4.60 1.04 12.39
C ASP A 218 -4.77 2.57 12.33
N SER A 219 -5.99 3.07 12.07
CA SER A 219 -6.28 4.52 12.12
C SER A 219 -6.39 5.01 13.56
N HIS A 220 -6.28 6.32 13.79
CA HIS A 220 -6.44 6.88 15.15
C HIS A 220 -7.85 6.62 15.69
N GLU A 221 -8.87 6.78 14.85
CA GLU A 221 -10.28 6.59 15.19
C GLU A 221 -10.53 5.15 15.62
N ARG A 222 -10.04 4.16 14.87
CA ARG A 222 -10.18 2.73 15.19
C ARG A 222 -9.47 2.35 16.48
N TRP A 223 -8.30 2.95 16.72
CA TRP A 223 -7.60 2.78 17.99
C TRP A 223 -8.40 3.34 19.17
N MET A 224 -9.03 4.51 19.00
CA MET A 224 -9.88 5.07 20.05
C MET A 224 -11.14 4.22 20.29
N LEU A 225 -11.75 3.66 19.23
CA LEU A 225 -12.87 2.70 19.36
C LEU A 225 -12.44 1.42 20.08
N TRP A 226 -11.25 0.90 19.80
CA TRP A 226 -10.68 -0.23 20.56
C TRP A 226 -10.52 0.09 22.04
N LEU A 227 -9.99 1.26 22.38
CA LEU A 227 -9.80 1.67 23.77
C LEU A 227 -11.11 1.93 24.52
N LYS A 228 -12.23 2.12 23.81
CA LYS A 228 -13.57 2.26 24.41
C LYS A 228 -14.13 0.95 24.93
N VAL A 229 -13.61 -0.21 24.52
CA VAL A 229 -14.11 -1.51 24.98
C VAL A 229 -14.12 -1.54 26.52
N GLY A 230 -15.23 -1.94 27.12
CA GLY A 230 -15.40 -1.98 28.58
C GLY A 230 -15.52 -0.63 29.29
N SER A 231 -15.55 0.49 28.55
CA SER A 231 -15.74 1.81 29.15
C SER A 231 -17.15 1.95 29.76
N PRO A 232 -17.36 2.86 30.74
CA PRO A 232 -18.67 3.06 31.34
C PRO A 232 -19.79 3.38 30.33
N GLU A 233 -19.46 4.09 29.25
CA GLU A 233 -20.40 4.41 28.16
C GLU A 233 -20.83 3.14 27.40
N GLU A 234 -19.88 2.28 27.04
CA GLU A 234 -20.13 1.03 26.31
C GLU A 234 -20.93 0.02 27.15
N LEU A 235 -20.64 -0.04 28.45
CA LEU A 235 -21.41 -0.84 29.41
C LEU A 235 -22.84 -0.30 29.56
N ALA A 236 -23.00 1.02 29.73
CA ALA A 236 -24.32 1.64 29.91
C ALA A 236 -25.25 1.45 28.70
N ARG A 237 -24.70 1.38 27.48
CA ARG A 237 -25.45 1.10 26.26
C ARG A 237 -25.57 -0.39 25.92
N ASN A 238 -25.11 -1.29 26.80
CA ASN A 238 -25.07 -2.75 26.61
C ASN A 238 -24.32 -3.21 25.36
N ALA A 239 -23.34 -2.43 24.90
CA ALA A 239 -22.46 -2.85 23.81
C ALA A 239 -21.34 -3.79 24.30
N ASN A 240 -20.97 -3.66 25.58
CA ASN A 240 -20.01 -4.53 26.25
C ASN A 240 -20.59 -5.08 27.54
N TYR A 241 -19.96 -6.13 28.05
CA TYR A 241 -20.33 -6.79 29.31
C TYR A 241 -19.25 -6.64 30.38
N GLU A 242 -19.62 -6.82 31.65
CA GLU A 242 -18.68 -6.75 32.77
C GLU A 242 -17.47 -7.67 32.56
N GLY A 243 -16.27 -7.12 32.76
CA GLY A 243 -14.99 -7.82 32.56
C GLY A 243 -14.38 -7.67 31.16
N GLU A 244 -15.18 -7.35 30.13
CA GLU A 244 -14.65 -7.03 28.81
C GLU A 244 -13.82 -5.74 28.87
N LYS A 245 -12.58 -5.79 28.37
CA LYS A 245 -11.66 -4.66 28.34
C LYS A 245 -10.59 -4.88 27.27
N PRO A 246 -10.01 -3.81 26.70
CA PRO A 246 -8.98 -3.90 25.70
C PRO A 246 -7.64 -4.13 26.40
N ASP A 247 -7.44 -5.30 27.01
CA ASP A 247 -6.17 -5.66 27.62
C ASP A 247 -5.22 -6.33 26.62
N LYS A 248 -3.98 -6.57 27.07
CA LYS A 248 -2.94 -7.21 26.26
C LYS A 248 -3.35 -8.58 25.74
N THR A 249 -4.05 -9.37 26.58
CA THR A 249 -4.47 -10.72 26.22
C THR A 249 -5.49 -10.68 25.10
N LEU A 250 -6.50 -9.82 25.22
CA LEU A 250 -7.51 -9.65 24.17
C LEU A 250 -6.88 -9.06 22.91
N TYR A 251 -5.97 -8.10 23.02
CA TYR A 251 -5.26 -7.52 21.87
C TYR A 251 -4.52 -8.58 21.04
N LEU A 252 -3.77 -9.47 21.70
CA LEU A 252 -3.07 -10.58 21.03
C LEU A 252 -4.06 -11.59 20.45
N LYS A 253 -5.17 -11.89 21.13
CA LYS A 253 -6.22 -12.78 20.61
C LYS A 253 -6.91 -12.21 19.38
N VAL A 254 -7.15 -10.90 19.34
CA VAL A 254 -7.68 -10.21 18.15
C VAL A 254 -6.65 -10.25 17.02
N HIS A 255 -5.36 -10.09 17.31
CA HIS A 255 -4.30 -10.23 16.30
C HIS A 255 -4.25 -11.65 15.73
N GLU A 256 -4.25 -12.69 16.58
CA GLU A 256 -4.33 -14.10 16.16
C GLU A 256 -5.58 -14.36 15.31
N LYS A 257 -6.73 -13.80 15.69
CA LYS A 257 -7.98 -13.91 14.92
C LYS A 257 -7.87 -13.30 13.52
N ILE A 258 -7.17 -12.17 13.36
CA ILE A 258 -6.92 -11.53 12.06
C ILE A 258 -6.08 -12.46 11.18
N THR A 259 -4.98 -12.99 11.71
CA THR A 259 -4.14 -13.93 10.95
C THR A 259 -4.92 -15.19 10.59
N GLN A 260 -5.70 -15.76 11.53
CA GLN A 260 -6.53 -16.92 11.26
C GLN A 260 -7.58 -16.64 10.18
N LEU A 261 -8.15 -15.43 10.16
CA LEU A 261 -9.05 -15.01 9.09
C LEU A 261 -8.35 -15.05 7.73
N TRP A 262 -7.15 -14.49 7.62
CA TRP A 262 -6.41 -14.54 6.35
C TRP A 262 -6.12 -15.97 5.91
N ILE A 263 -5.77 -16.85 6.84
CA ILE A 263 -5.53 -18.28 6.58
C ILE A 263 -6.80 -18.94 6.05
N ASP A 264 -7.91 -18.79 6.77
CA ASP A 264 -9.17 -19.48 6.49
C ASP A 264 -9.84 -18.98 5.21
N GLN A 265 -9.76 -17.67 4.94
CA GLN A 265 -10.48 -17.03 3.83
C GLN A 265 -9.64 -16.88 2.56
N TYR A 266 -8.32 -16.65 2.68
CA TYR A 266 -7.52 -16.13 1.57
C TYR A 266 -6.31 -16.99 1.20
N PHE A 267 -5.46 -17.40 2.15
CA PHE A 267 -4.14 -17.99 1.83
C PHE A 267 -4.20 -19.33 1.08
N SER A 268 -5.28 -20.09 1.26
CA SER A 268 -5.50 -21.36 0.55
C SER A 268 -5.92 -21.18 -0.90
N ARG A 269 -6.36 -19.98 -1.30
CA ARG A 269 -6.80 -19.73 -2.68
C ARG A 269 -5.64 -19.83 -3.65
N GLU A 270 -5.90 -20.40 -4.83
CA GLU A 270 -4.90 -20.53 -5.89
C GLU A 270 -4.52 -19.17 -6.51
N ASP A 271 -5.42 -18.20 -6.46
CA ASP A 271 -5.21 -16.83 -6.93
C ASP A 271 -4.61 -15.91 -5.86
N TYR A 272 -4.30 -16.41 -4.65
CA TYR A 272 -3.54 -15.63 -3.67
C TYR A 272 -2.06 -15.51 -4.08
N LEU A 273 -1.50 -14.30 -3.96
CA LEU A 273 -0.10 -14.02 -4.27
C LEU A 273 0.82 -14.71 -3.26
N LYS A 274 1.73 -15.53 -3.77
CA LYS A 274 2.73 -16.26 -2.98
C LYS A 274 4.14 -15.93 -3.47
N GLY A 275 5.09 -15.87 -2.54
CA GLY A 275 6.50 -15.82 -2.88
C GLY A 275 6.96 -17.10 -3.56
N ALA A 276 8.17 -17.08 -4.13
CA ALA A 276 8.77 -18.24 -4.79
C ALA A 276 8.96 -19.44 -3.83
N ASP A 277 9.01 -19.18 -2.52
CA ASP A 277 9.07 -20.18 -1.45
C ASP A 277 7.68 -20.70 -1.00
N GLY A 278 6.61 -20.27 -1.67
CA GLY A 278 5.24 -20.68 -1.40
C GLY A 278 4.55 -19.95 -0.25
N ARG A 279 5.22 -19.01 0.45
CA ARG A 279 4.59 -18.22 1.52
C ARG A 279 3.60 -17.19 0.95
N PRO A 280 2.39 -17.03 1.52
CA PRO A 280 1.51 -15.91 1.20
C PRO A 280 2.22 -14.57 1.45
N VAL A 281 2.09 -13.64 0.50
CA VAL A 281 2.57 -12.27 0.65
C VAL A 281 1.50 -11.42 1.33
N VAL A 282 1.89 -10.66 2.35
CA VAL A 282 1.03 -9.68 3.04
C VAL A 282 1.75 -8.34 3.09
N TYR A 283 1.08 -7.31 2.59
CA TYR A 283 1.51 -5.93 2.70
C TYR A 283 0.98 -5.34 4.01
N ILE A 284 1.81 -4.57 4.72
CA ILE A 284 1.44 -3.87 5.95
C ILE A 284 1.58 -2.38 5.71
N TYR A 285 0.46 -1.69 5.66
CA TYR A 285 0.42 -0.25 5.45
C TYR A 285 0.86 0.48 6.72
N PHE A 286 1.89 1.31 6.58
CA PHE A 286 2.43 2.14 7.68
C PHE A 286 2.67 1.36 8.98
N PRO A 287 3.67 0.46 9.00
CA PRO A 287 3.95 -0.41 10.15
C PRO A 287 4.12 0.31 11.51
N GLN A 288 4.56 1.58 11.49
CA GLN A 288 4.68 2.41 12.69
C GLN A 288 3.35 2.59 13.43
N ASP A 289 2.22 2.53 12.73
CA ASP A 289 0.91 2.64 13.31
C ASP A 289 0.62 1.42 14.21
N ALA A 290 0.80 0.21 13.69
CA ALA A 290 0.71 -1.03 14.47
C ALA A 290 1.74 -1.05 15.62
N GLU A 291 2.98 -0.64 15.35
CA GLU A 291 4.05 -0.60 16.36
C GLU A 291 3.68 0.30 17.55
N SER A 292 3.22 1.52 17.28
CA SER A 292 2.91 2.49 18.33
C SER A 292 1.80 2.01 19.27
N ARG A 293 0.84 1.24 18.74
CA ARG A 293 -0.28 0.64 19.47
C ARG A 293 0.14 -0.63 20.22
N ALA A 294 0.96 -1.47 19.61
CA ALA A 294 1.57 -2.61 20.29
C ALA A 294 2.37 -2.15 21.53
N ALA A 295 3.12 -1.05 21.40
CA ALA A 295 3.93 -0.48 22.48
C ALA A 295 3.09 -0.05 23.70
N TYR A 296 1.81 0.29 23.53
CA TYR A 296 0.90 0.57 24.66
C TYR A 296 0.75 -0.65 25.60
N TYR A 297 0.80 -1.86 25.05
CA TYR A 297 0.75 -3.12 25.80
C TYR A 297 2.14 -3.69 26.14
N GLY A 298 3.19 -2.90 25.97
CA GLY A 298 4.57 -3.36 26.13
C GLY A 298 4.93 -4.47 25.15
N LEU A 299 4.35 -4.44 23.95
CA LEU A 299 4.69 -5.30 22.82
C LEU A 299 5.48 -4.49 21.79
N THR A 300 6.26 -5.20 20.99
CA THR A 300 6.90 -4.69 19.79
C THR A 300 6.08 -5.09 18.56
N LEU A 301 6.34 -4.47 17.41
CA LEU A 301 5.77 -4.95 16.15
C LEU A 301 6.25 -6.36 15.80
N LYS A 302 7.49 -6.71 16.18
CA LYS A 302 8.03 -8.06 15.99
C LYS A 302 7.18 -9.11 16.71
N ASP A 303 6.76 -8.85 17.94
CA ASP A 303 5.91 -9.79 18.69
C ASP A 303 4.59 -10.09 17.95
N LEU A 304 4.03 -9.10 17.25
CA LEU A 304 2.82 -9.27 16.44
C LEU A 304 3.10 -10.08 15.17
N LEU A 305 4.16 -9.72 14.43
CA LEU A 305 4.53 -10.45 13.22
C LEU A 305 4.94 -11.90 13.53
N ASP A 306 5.66 -12.15 14.63
CA ASP A 306 5.99 -13.49 15.11
C ASP A 306 4.72 -14.29 15.45
N LEU A 307 3.74 -13.69 16.14
CA LEU A 307 2.45 -14.34 16.40
C LEU A 307 1.73 -14.72 15.10
N SER A 308 1.79 -13.85 14.08
CA SER A 308 1.24 -14.18 12.76
C SER A 308 1.99 -15.33 12.09
N GLN A 309 3.33 -15.36 12.18
CA GLN A 309 4.14 -16.49 11.67
C GLN A 309 3.78 -17.81 12.37
N GLU A 310 3.73 -17.80 13.69
CA GLU A 310 3.38 -18.97 14.51
C GLU A 310 1.98 -19.50 14.17
N THR A 311 1.01 -18.59 14.01
CA THR A 311 -0.36 -18.95 13.64
C THR A 311 -0.41 -19.61 12.26
N ALA A 312 0.30 -19.07 11.27
CA ALA A 312 0.38 -19.65 9.93
C ALA A 312 1.08 -21.01 9.91
N ILE A 313 2.21 -21.15 10.63
CA ILE A 313 2.96 -22.42 10.73
C ILE A 313 2.10 -23.49 11.41
N LYS A 314 1.39 -23.14 12.48
CA LYS A 314 0.45 -24.05 13.16
C LYS A 314 -0.69 -24.50 12.25
N ALA A 315 -1.11 -23.67 11.30
CA ALA A 315 -2.08 -24.02 10.27
C ALA A 315 -1.48 -24.82 9.10
N GLY A 316 -0.20 -25.17 9.15
CA GLY A 316 0.49 -25.99 8.13
C GLY A 316 1.04 -25.20 6.94
N LEU A 317 1.09 -23.87 7.02
CA LEU A 317 1.72 -23.03 6.01
C LEU A 317 3.23 -22.87 6.29
N PRO A 318 4.07 -22.59 5.28
CA PRO A 318 5.50 -22.34 5.48
C PRO A 318 5.83 -21.03 6.24
N GLY A 319 4.82 -20.24 6.61
CA GLY A 319 4.94 -18.90 7.18
C GLY A 319 4.27 -17.85 6.31
N ILE A 320 4.57 -16.58 6.54
CA ILE A 320 4.08 -15.41 5.79
C ILE A 320 5.29 -14.59 5.32
N LYS A 321 5.21 -13.96 4.14
CA LYS A 321 6.17 -12.95 3.68
C LYS A 321 5.57 -11.56 3.87
N PHE A 322 6.16 -10.76 4.76
CA PHE A 322 5.66 -9.41 5.07
C PHE A 322 6.43 -8.33 4.33
N ILE A 323 5.69 -7.42 3.67
CA ILE A 323 6.21 -6.26 2.96
C ILE A 323 5.66 -4.97 3.58
N ALA A 324 6.55 -4.06 3.97
CA ALA A 324 6.15 -2.77 4.53
C ALA A 324 5.75 -1.79 3.43
N VAL A 325 4.56 -1.19 3.50
CA VAL A 325 4.19 -0.04 2.66
C VAL A 325 4.49 1.22 3.45
N THR A 326 5.41 2.03 2.94
CA THR A 326 6.00 3.17 3.67
C THR A 326 5.74 4.52 2.99
N ALA A 327 6.07 5.61 3.69
CA ALA A 327 6.02 6.98 3.18
C ALA A 327 7.37 7.38 2.55
N GLY A 328 7.59 8.68 2.28
CA GLY A 328 8.89 9.20 1.82
C GLY A 328 9.83 9.66 2.96
N PRO A 329 11.17 9.73 2.77
CA PRO A 329 12.13 10.40 3.64
C PRO A 329 11.66 11.78 4.07
N MET A 330 11.99 12.11 5.32
CA MET A 330 11.53 13.32 6.00
C MET A 330 12.72 14.14 6.45
N LEU A 331 12.55 15.46 6.52
CA LEU A 331 13.54 16.38 7.03
C LEU A 331 13.48 16.46 8.55
N GLU A 332 14.57 16.86 9.19
CA GLU A 332 14.63 16.98 10.66
C GLU A 332 13.55 17.91 11.22
N ARG A 333 13.27 19.02 10.52
CA ARG A 333 12.19 19.96 10.88
C ARG A 333 10.79 19.34 10.85
N GLU A 334 10.63 18.20 10.18
CA GLU A 334 9.38 17.46 10.04
C GLU A 334 9.24 16.34 11.09
N ARG A 335 10.23 16.13 11.98
CA ARG A 335 10.21 15.07 13.00
C ARG A 335 8.95 15.08 13.86
N MET A 336 8.37 16.25 14.12
CA MET A 336 7.10 16.38 14.85
C MET A 336 5.91 15.68 14.16
N TYR A 337 6.00 15.46 12.84
CA TYR A 337 5.06 14.70 12.02
C TYR A 337 5.59 13.31 11.64
N GLY A 338 6.81 12.96 12.08
CA GLY A 338 7.46 11.69 11.81
C GLY A 338 6.72 10.48 12.37
N LEU A 339 7.22 9.30 12.02
CA LEU A 339 6.63 8.00 12.30
C LEU A 339 6.68 7.70 13.81
N PRO A 340 5.54 7.67 14.52
CA PRO A 340 5.54 7.42 15.95
C PRO A 340 5.81 5.95 16.25
N THR A 341 6.54 5.67 17.33
CA THR A 341 6.83 4.30 17.78
C THR A 341 6.19 3.98 19.13
N GLN A 342 5.39 4.91 19.66
CA GLN A 342 4.70 4.75 20.92
C GLN A 342 3.42 5.57 20.95
N TRP A 343 2.33 4.98 21.42
CA TRP A 343 1.14 5.70 21.85
C TRP A 343 1.06 5.70 23.38
N LYS A 344 0.69 6.84 23.97
CA LYS A 344 0.56 7.01 25.42
C LYS A 344 -0.78 7.65 25.78
N ALA A 345 -1.57 6.97 26.60
CA ALA A 345 -2.82 7.51 27.14
C ALA A 345 -2.57 8.77 27.97
N LYS A 346 -3.49 9.75 27.90
CA LYS A 346 -3.51 10.90 28.81
C LYS A 346 -3.77 10.45 30.25
N ASN A 347 -4.70 9.50 30.41
CA ASN A 347 -5.05 8.87 31.66
C ASN A 347 -4.99 7.33 31.49
N PRO A 348 -4.02 6.63 32.09
CA PRO A 348 -3.91 5.18 31.98
C PRO A 348 -5.14 4.41 32.45
N ASN A 349 -5.92 4.97 33.38
CA ASN A 349 -7.16 4.35 33.89
C ASN A 349 -8.38 4.62 33.00
N LYS A 350 -8.27 5.57 32.06
CA LYS A 350 -9.32 5.96 31.13
C LYS A 350 -8.73 6.23 29.74
N PRO A 351 -8.11 5.22 29.09
CA PRO A 351 -7.40 5.43 27.84
C PRO A 351 -8.31 5.90 26.69
N TRP A 352 -9.61 5.62 26.76
CA TRP A 352 -10.62 6.12 25.80
C TRP A 352 -10.82 7.64 25.83
N GLU A 353 -10.33 8.37 26.84
CA GLU A 353 -10.33 9.85 26.88
C GLU A 353 -9.23 10.46 25.97
N GLY A 354 -8.41 9.62 25.35
CA GLY A 354 -7.39 10.00 24.37
C GLY A 354 -5.96 9.85 24.86
N GLY A 355 -5.04 10.12 23.94
CA GLY A 355 -3.61 9.97 24.16
C GLY A 355 -2.79 10.76 23.16
N THR A 356 -1.48 10.51 23.16
CA THR A 356 -0.55 11.14 22.23
C THR A 356 0.38 10.10 21.64
N TYR A 357 0.67 10.25 20.34
CA TYR A 357 1.73 9.53 19.66
C TYR A 357 3.08 10.21 19.95
N GLN A 358 4.08 9.42 20.33
CA GLN A 358 5.37 9.84 20.85
C GLN A 358 6.51 9.08 20.14
N LYS A 359 7.76 9.46 20.47
CA LYS A 359 8.98 8.83 19.93
C LYS A 359 9.00 8.76 18.41
N ARG A 360 8.84 9.92 17.78
CA ARG A 360 8.74 10.05 16.33
C ARG A 360 10.12 9.92 15.67
N GLN A 361 10.17 9.04 14.68
CA GLN A 361 11.35 8.80 13.84
C GLN A 361 11.13 9.41 12.45
N LEU A 362 12.20 9.86 11.83
CA LEU A 362 12.18 10.13 10.39
C LEU A 362 12.16 8.79 9.66
N LEU A 363 11.60 8.74 8.45
CA LEU A 363 11.50 7.47 7.73
C LEU A 363 12.87 6.80 7.53
N GLN A 364 13.92 7.56 7.22
CA GLN A 364 15.29 7.04 7.06
C GLN A 364 15.91 6.46 8.34
N GLU A 365 15.32 6.73 9.51
CA GLU A 365 15.69 6.11 10.78
C GLU A 365 14.85 4.86 11.06
N TYR A 366 13.61 4.85 10.57
CA TYR A 366 12.66 3.77 10.75
C TYR A 366 12.99 2.56 9.85
N VAL A 367 13.22 2.80 8.55
CA VAL A 367 13.41 1.77 7.52
C VAL A 367 14.48 0.73 7.87
N PRO A 368 15.68 1.09 8.38
CA PRO A 368 16.70 0.09 8.76
C PRO A 368 16.23 -0.93 9.81
N ARG A 369 15.15 -0.65 10.56
CA ARG A 369 14.62 -1.53 11.61
C ARG A 369 13.67 -2.60 11.06
N LEU A 370 13.10 -2.40 9.87
CA LEU A 370 12.06 -3.26 9.29
C LEU A 370 12.48 -4.73 9.24
N LYS A 371 13.70 -5.02 8.76
CA LYS A 371 14.21 -6.39 8.70
C LYS A 371 14.25 -7.06 10.08
N GLY A 372 14.71 -6.32 11.10
CA GLY A 372 14.74 -6.81 12.48
C GLY A 372 13.35 -7.02 13.10
N MET A 373 12.31 -6.38 12.55
CA MET A 373 10.91 -6.60 12.94
C MET A 373 10.29 -7.84 12.29
N GLY A 374 10.88 -8.38 11.22
CA GLY A 374 10.34 -9.53 10.47
C GLY A 374 9.83 -9.21 9.07
N PHE A 375 10.06 -7.99 8.57
CA PHE A 375 9.80 -7.66 7.16
C PHE A 375 10.91 -8.19 6.26
N GLU A 376 10.52 -8.62 5.06
CA GLU A 376 11.43 -9.12 4.02
C GLU A 376 11.42 -8.20 2.78
N GLY A 377 10.81 -7.04 2.92
CA GLY A 377 10.86 -6.00 1.91
C GLY A 377 10.06 -4.78 2.29
N MET A 378 10.13 -3.78 1.42
CA MET A 378 9.31 -2.59 1.50
C MET A 378 8.95 -2.06 0.12
N THR A 379 7.92 -1.23 0.12
CA THR A 379 7.50 -0.41 -1.01
C THR A 379 6.90 0.88 -0.47
N ALA A 380 6.22 1.65 -1.31
CA ALA A 380 5.45 2.80 -0.90
C ALA A 380 4.13 2.87 -1.65
N TYR A 381 3.23 3.69 -1.10
CA TYR A 381 1.95 3.98 -1.71
C TYR A 381 2.07 5.17 -2.66
N VAL A 382 2.26 6.39 -2.12
CA VAL A 382 2.56 7.61 -2.89
C VAL A 382 3.65 8.42 -2.19
N TYR A 383 4.64 8.89 -2.94
CA TYR A 383 5.59 9.90 -2.48
C TYR A 383 5.17 11.30 -2.90
N HIS A 384 5.14 12.25 -1.96
CA HIS A 384 4.77 13.65 -2.18
C HIS A 384 5.94 14.62 -2.35
N ASN A 385 7.12 14.22 -1.90
CA ASN A 385 8.36 14.99 -1.93
C ASN A 385 9.55 14.03 -1.86
N PHE A 386 10.76 14.56 -2.03
CA PHE A 386 12.01 13.91 -1.64
C PHE A 386 12.89 14.96 -0.97
N PHE A 387 12.97 14.90 0.36
CA PHE A 387 13.62 15.92 1.18
C PHE A 387 13.10 17.33 0.85
N GLU A 388 13.95 18.28 0.46
CA GLU A 388 13.56 19.66 0.18
C GLU A 388 12.76 19.84 -1.11
N LYS A 389 12.70 18.82 -1.98
CA LYS A 389 12.00 18.93 -3.27
C LYS A 389 10.57 18.40 -3.18
N ASP A 390 9.61 19.30 -3.30
CA ASP A 390 8.19 18.98 -3.42
C ASP A 390 7.80 18.58 -4.85
N ASN A 391 6.73 17.77 -4.96
CA ASN A 391 6.05 17.54 -6.23
C ASN A 391 5.11 18.71 -6.56
N ARG A 392 5.59 19.71 -7.33
CA ARG A 392 4.76 20.83 -7.81
C ARG A 392 4.22 20.60 -9.21
N SER A 393 4.84 19.66 -9.92
CA SER A 393 4.48 19.20 -11.26
C SER A 393 4.75 17.70 -11.34
N TYR A 394 4.27 17.06 -12.40
CA TYR A 394 4.58 15.65 -12.62
C TYR A 394 6.04 15.41 -13.03
N GLU A 395 6.70 16.41 -13.61
CA GLU A 395 8.15 16.38 -13.83
C GLU A 395 8.92 16.35 -12.50
N ASP A 396 8.53 17.19 -11.54
CA ASP A 396 9.09 17.14 -10.18
C ASP A 396 8.83 15.79 -9.53
N MET A 397 7.63 15.23 -9.68
CA MET A 397 7.31 13.90 -9.16
C MET A 397 8.20 12.82 -9.77
N ARG A 398 8.49 12.86 -11.08
CA ARG A 398 9.43 11.92 -11.68
C ARG A 398 10.83 12.06 -11.07
N GLU A 399 11.29 13.28 -10.86
CA GLU A 399 12.59 13.53 -10.22
C GLU A 399 12.66 13.05 -8.78
N THR A 400 11.65 13.36 -7.95
CA THR A 400 11.62 12.91 -6.56
C THR A 400 11.55 11.38 -6.46
N TYR A 401 10.76 10.72 -7.32
CA TYR A 401 10.69 9.25 -7.40
C TYR A 401 12.06 8.64 -7.74
N ARG A 402 12.81 9.20 -8.71
CA ARG A 402 14.19 8.74 -8.96
C ARG A 402 15.09 8.86 -7.73
N GLY A 403 14.91 9.91 -6.92
CA GLY A 403 15.59 10.08 -5.64
C GLY A 403 15.28 8.97 -4.65
N HIS A 404 13.99 8.65 -4.46
CA HIS A 404 13.54 7.53 -3.61
C HIS A 404 14.10 6.20 -4.09
N TRP A 405 13.92 5.91 -5.39
CA TRP A 405 14.36 4.68 -6.00
C TRP A 405 15.85 4.45 -5.82
N ASN A 406 16.68 5.46 -6.11
CA ASN A 406 18.11 5.38 -5.90
C ASN A 406 18.47 5.18 -4.43
N LYS A 407 17.89 5.97 -3.53
CA LYS A 407 18.18 5.89 -2.09
C LYS A 407 17.93 4.49 -1.54
N TRP A 408 16.76 3.94 -1.80
CA TRP A 408 16.33 2.69 -1.18
C TRP A 408 16.92 1.46 -1.89
N SER A 409 16.99 1.47 -3.22
CA SER A 409 17.64 0.37 -3.94
C SER A 409 19.13 0.26 -3.57
N GLU A 410 19.83 1.39 -3.44
CA GLU A 410 21.23 1.39 -3.00
C GLU A 410 21.40 0.94 -1.54
N GLN A 411 20.44 1.24 -0.67
CA GLN A 411 20.47 0.78 0.72
C GLN A 411 20.39 -0.75 0.82
N PHE A 412 19.56 -1.39 0.00
CA PHE A 412 19.32 -2.84 0.06
C PHE A 412 20.07 -3.66 -1.01
N LYS A 413 20.89 -3.01 -1.86
CA LYS A 413 21.60 -3.70 -2.97
C LYS A 413 22.48 -4.90 -2.58
N ASN A 414 22.92 -4.96 -1.32
CA ASN A 414 23.78 -6.02 -0.80
C ASN A 414 23.01 -7.03 0.06
N ASP A 415 21.68 -6.93 0.14
CA ASP A 415 20.82 -7.77 0.96
C ASP A 415 19.79 -8.48 0.08
N PRO A 416 20.10 -9.68 -0.45
CA PRO A 416 19.19 -10.39 -1.35
C PRO A 416 17.92 -10.92 -0.66
N ASN A 417 17.80 -10.76 0.65
CA ASN A 417 16.65 -11.20 1.44
C ASN A 417 15.75 -10.02 1.86
N PHE A 418 15.97 -8.81 1.31
CA PHE A 418 15.12 -7.66 1.57
C PHE A 418 14.81 -6.90 0.27
N GLU A 419 13.58 -7.06 -0.22
CA GLU A 419 13.18 -6.45 -1.50
C GLU A 419 12.77 -4.98 -1.35
N TYR A 420 13.16 -4.15 -2.32
CA TYR A 420 12.56 -2.83 -2.51
C TYR A 420 11.71 -2.89 -3.77
N GLN A 421 10.40 -3.07 -3.61
CA GLN A 421 9.48 -3.11 -4.74
C GLN A 421 9.24 -1.68 -5.23
N VAL A 422 9.62 -1.39 -6.48
CA VAL A 422 9.71 -0.04 -7.03
C VAL A 422 8.32 0.60 -7.11
N PRO A 423 8.00 1.64 -6.32
CA PRO A 423 6.68 2.25 -6.33
C PRO A 423 6.56 3.30 -7.45
N VAL A 424 5.38 3.40 -8.06
CA VAL A 424 5.03 4.36 -9.12
C VAL A 424 3.63 4.91 -8.86
N ALA A 425 3.48 6.24 -8.92
CA ALA A 425 2.16 6.91 -8.91
C ALA A 425 1.89 7.61 -10.24
N MET A 426 0.61 7.63 -10.67
CA MET A 426 0.19 8.37 -11.87
C MET A 426 0.20 9.88 -11.65
N GLY A 427 0.07 10.34 -10.41
CA GLY A 427 -0.02 11.76 -10.07
C GLY A 427 -0.66 11.96 -8.71
N TRP A 428 -1.15 13.17 -8.44
CA TRP A 428 -1.86 13.51 -7.22
C TRP A 428 -2.78 14.72 -7.41
N ASP A 429 -4.02 14.59 -6.96
CA ASP A 429 -5.02 15.65 -6.94
C ASP A 429 -6.18 15.34 -5.98
N MET A 430 -5.99 15.75 -4.72
CA MET A 430 -6.93 15.54 -3.62
C MET A 430 -8.09 16.55 -3.61
N ARG A 431 -8.29 17.37 -4.65
CA ARG A 431 -9.34 18.40 -4.67
C ARG A 431 -10.78 17.83 -4.49
N PRO A 432 -11.15 16.62 -4.95
CA PRO A 432 -12.46 16.04 -4.65
C PRO A 432 -12.68 15.77 -3.16
N ALA A 433 -11.64 15.36 -2.43
CA ALA A 433 -11.71 15.17 -0.97
C ALA A 433 -11.48 16.47 -0.18
N GLY A 434 -11.36 17.61 -0.87
CA GLY A 434 -11.28 18.93 -0.28
C GLY A 434 -9.98 19.67 -0.53
N GLY A 435 -8.94 19.01 -1.06
CA GLY A 435 -7.59 19.54 -1.34
C GLY A 435 -6.70 19.67 -0.10
N THR A 436 -5.40 19.90 -0.24
CA THR A 436 -4.41 20.04 0.84
C THR A 436 -4.36 21.48 1.40
N TRP A 437 -5.54 22.05 1.67
CA TRP A 437 -5.73 23.41 2.18
C TRP A 437 -5.36 23.55 3.68
N PRO A 438 -5.27 24.80 4.22
CA PRO A 438 -4.90 25.00 5.62
C PRO A 438 -5.91 24.31 6.52
N GLN A 439 -5.43 23.27 7.18
CA GLN A 439 -6.20 22.56 8.18
C GLN A 439 -6.17 23.37 9.47
N GLN A 440 -7.30 23.42 10.18
CA GLN A 440 -7.36 24.05 11.50
C GLN A 440 -6.45 23.33 12.52
N THR A 441 -6.03 22.09 12.19
CA THR A 441 -5.19 21.20 12.99
C THR A 441 -3.71 21.59 13.02
N GLY A 442 -3.27 22.56 12.20
CA GLY A 442 -1.88 23.01 12.15
C GLY A 442 -0.95 22.19 11.24
N PHE A 443 -1.49 21.22 10.48
CA PHE A 443 -0.73 20.60 9.38
C PHE A 443 -0.37 21.66 8.31
N PRO A 444 0.86 21.62 7.75
CA PRO A 444 1.24 22.49 6.66
C PRO A 444 0.26 22.32 5.49
N SER A 445 -0.32 23.44 5.06
CA SER A 445 -1.13 23.46 3.84
C SER A 445 -0.23 23.42 2.62
N GLU A 446 -0.55 22.55 1.67
CA GLU A 446 0.24 22.36 0.46
C GLU A 446 -0.60 22.35 -0.82
N PRO A 447 -1.53 23.30 -1.03
CA PRO A 447 -2.52 23.25 -2.12
C PRO A 447 -1.89 23.26 -3.51
N TYR A 448 -0.63 23.68 -3.61
CA TYR A 448 0.17 23.61 -4.82
C TYR A 448 0.50 22.15 -5.23
N LYS A 449 0.32 21.17 -4.33
CA LYS A 449 0.50 19.74 -4.59
C LYS A 449 -0.73 19.08 -5.22
N ASP A 450 -1.92 19.68 -5.14
CA ASP A 450 -3.16 19.06 -5.63
C ASP A 450 -3.37 19.16 -7.16
N LYS A 451 -2.32 19.42 -7.93
CA LYS A 451 -2.38 19.55 -9.40
C LYS A 451 -1.18 18.89 -10.07
N VAL A 452 -0.74 17.77 -9.50
CA VAL A 452 0.37 16.98 -10.05
C VAL A 452 -0.23 15.97 -11.02
N HIS A 453 -0.43 16.40 -12.26
CA HIS A 453 -1.08 15.59 -13.30
C HIS A 453 -0.08 15.09 -14.34
N SER A 454 -0.23 13.83 -14.71
CA SER A 454 0.48 13.22 -15.84
C SER A 454 -0.44 13.09 -17.04
N ASP A 455 0.15 12.65 -18.14
CA ASP A 455 -0.53 12.14 -19.33
C ASP A 455 0.07 10.78 -19.72
N LYS A 456 -0.43 10.18 -20.80
CA LYS A 456 0.08 8.89 -21.29
C LYS A 456 1.59 8.90 -21.50
N ALA A 457 2.13 9.93 -22.15
CA ALA A 457 3.54 9.99 -22.54
C ALA A 457 4.47 10.12 -21.33
N SER A 458 4.16 11.06 -20.43
CA SER A 458 4.93 11.29 -19.21
C SER A 458 4.81 10.14 -18.22
N PHE A 459 3.64 9.49 -18.11
CA PHE A 459 3.46 8.28 -17.30
C PHE A 459 4.25 7.10 -17.87
N THR A 460 4.18 6.86 -19.18
CA THR A 460 5.00 5.85 -19.89
C THR A 460 6.49 6.05 -19.60
N ALA A 461 6.97 7.29 -19.65
CA ALA A 461 8.36 7.60 -19.34
C ALA A 461 8.74 7.25 -17.89
N LYS A 462 7.85 7.52 -16.92
CA LYS A 462 8.07 7.13 -15.51
C LYS A 462 8.09 5.61 -15.33
N LEU A 463 7.21 4.89 -16.02
CA LEU A 463 7.18 3.41 -15.97
C LEU A 463 8.46 2.81 -16.55
N LYS A 464 8.99 3.36 -17.67
CA LYS A 464 10.28 2.93 -18.24
C LYS A 464 11.44 3.16 -17.26
N GLU A 465 11.49 4.32 -16.61
CA GLU A 465 12.49 4.58 -15.55
C GLU A 465 12.36 3.59 -14.37
N ALA A 466 11.13 3.27 -13.95
CA ALA A 466 10.89 2.28 -12.89
C ALA A 466 11.34 0.87 -13.29
N GLN A 467 11.08 0.46 -14.54
CA GLN A 467 11.55 -0.80 -15.11
C GLN A 467 13.08 -0.87 -15.12
N GLU A 468 13.75 0.20 -15.56
CA GLU A 468 15.21 0.28 -15.57
C GLU A 468 15.81 0.12 -14.17
N VAL A 469 15.22 0.77 -13.16
CA VAL A 469 15.61 0.59 -11.75
C VAL A 469 15.40 -0.85 -11.30
N SER A 470 14.21 -1.41 -11.53
CA SER A 470 13.87 -2.80 -11.16
C SER A 470 14.90 -3.77 -11.76
N ARG A 471 15.19 -3.66 -13.05
CA ARG A 471 16.19 -4.50 -13.74
C ARG A 471 17.60 -4.32 -13.19
N LYS A 472 18.00 -3.09 -12.88
CA LYS A 472 19.33 -2.78 -12.35
C LYS A 472 19.58 -3.46 -11.00
N TYR A 473 18.57 -3.49 -10.13
CA TYR A 473 18.72 -3.99 -8.75
C TYR A 473 18.08 -5.36 -8.50
N ARG A 474 17.56 -6.02 -9.54
CA ARG A 474 16.77 -7.26 -9.45
C ARG A 474 17.39 -8.36 -8.60
N SER A 475 18.69 -8.54 -8.67
CA SER A 475 19.42 -9.58 -7.93
C SER A 475 19.36 -9.43 -6.41
N SER A 476 18.97 -8.26 -5.91
CA SER A 476 18.89 -7.95 -4.48
C SER A 476 17.52 -7.44 -4.06
N ASN A 477 16.88 -6.61 -4.90
CA ASN A 477 15.66 -5.90 -4.56
C ASN A 477 14.39 -6.56 -5.13
N GLY A 478 14.50 -7.70 -5.82
CA GLY A 478 13.37 -8.35 -6.49
C GLY A 478 12.99 -7.68 -7.82
N ASN A 479 11.95 -8.19 -8.49
CA ASN A 479 11.49 -7.70 -9.80
C ASN A 479 10.12 -7.01 -9.76
N THR A 480 9.62 -6.63 -8.57
CA THR A 480 8.27 -6.10 -8.41
C THR A 480 8.21 -4.59 -8.61
N VAL A 481 7.25 -4.13 -9.41
CA VAL A 481 6.87 -2.72 -9.56
C VAL A 481 5.46 -2.55 -8.98
N MET A 482 5.29 -1.63 -8.03
CA MET A 482 4.00 -1.36 -7.38
C MET A 482 3.42 -0.05 -7.89
N ILE A 483 2.24 -0.10 -8.50
CA ILE A 483 1.54 1.07 -9.00
C ILE A 483 0.47 1.49 -7.99
N CYS A 484 0.52 2.74 -7.55
CA CYS A 484 -0.63 3.38 -6.95
C CYS A 484 -1.35 4.24 -7.99
N CYS A 485 -2.66 4.11 -8.17
CA CYS A 485 -3.53 3.06 -7.64
C CYS A 485 -4.58 2.68 -8.68
N TRP A 486 -5.30 1.56 -8.50
CA TRP A 486 -6.40 1.20 -9.40
C TRP A 486 -7.45 2.32 -9.37
N ASN A 487 -7.97 2.65 -8.19
CA ASN A 487 -9.18 3.45 -8.04
C ASN A 487 -9.16 4.44 -6.85
N GLU A 488 -8.00 4.98 -6.44
CA GLU A 488 -7.95 5.98 -5.36
C GLU A 488 -8.41 7.37 -5.85
N TYR A 489 -9.72 7.48 -6.09
CA TYR A 489 -10.37 8.65 -6.70
C TYR A 489 -10.27 9.92 -5.85
N LEU A 490 -10.30 9.78 -4.52
CA LEU A 490 -10.32 10.88 -3.57
C LEU A 490 -8.98 11.61 -3.50
N GLU A 491 -7.87 10.89 -3.67
CA GLU A 491 -6.52 11.45 -3.75
C GLU A 491 -6.11 11.85 -5.17
N GLY A 492 -6.91 11.46 -6.18
CA GLY A 492 -6.62 11.75 -7.58
C GLY A 492 -5.47 10.94 -8.16
N ASN A 493 -5.22 9.75 -7.59
CA ASN A 493 -4.20 8.82 -8.05
C ASN A 493 -4.85 7.49 -8.45
N TYR A 494 -5.47 7.45 -9.62
CA TYR A 494 -6.20 6.28 -10.12
C TYR A 494 -5.84 6.00 -11.58
N ILE A 495 -5.67 4.74 -11.94
CA ILE A 495 -5.40 4.29 -13.32
C ILE A 495 -6.62 3.61 -13.96
N GLU A 496 -7.68 3.38 -13.19
CA GLU A 496 -8.97 2.89 -13.68
C GLU A 496 -9.50 3.82 -14.78
N PRO A 497 -9.96 3.28 -15.93
CA PRO A 497 -10.41 4.10 -17.04
C PRO A 497 -11.58 5.03 -16.69
N THR A 498 -11.40 6.32 -16.99
CA THR A 498 -12.43 7.36 -16.81
C THR A 498 -12.83 8.04 -18.11
N GLU A 499 -13.92 8.81 -18.10
CA GLU A 499 -14.33 9.65 -19.24
C GLU A 499 -13.25 10.67 -19.63
N GLY A 500 -12.44 11.14 -18.67
CA GLY A 500 -11.35 12.08 -18.91
C GLY A 500 -10.05 11.46 -19.46
N HIS A 501 -9.64 10.30 -18.94
CA HIS A 501 -8.36 9.68 -19.32
C HIS A 501 -8.50 8.53 -20.34
N GLY A 502 -9.71 7.97 -20.50
CA GLY A 502 -9.92 6.73 -21.23
C GLY A 502 -8.99 5.63 -20.72
N PHE A 503 -8.37 4.89 -21.63
CA PHE A 503 -7.41 3.83 -21.30
C PHE A 503 -5.95 4.29 -21.23
N SER A 504 -5.68 5.60 -21.25
CA SER A 504 -4.32 6.15 -21.40
C SER A 504 -3.29 5.55 -20.43
N TYR A 505 -3.66 5.39 -19.15
CA TYR A 505 -2.76 4.82 -18.13
C TYR A 505 -2.56 3.32 -18.29
N LEU A 506 -3.61 2.57 -18.59
CA LEU A 506 -3.50 1.13 -18.84
C LEU A 506 -2.69 0.84 -20.12
N GLU A 507 -2.89 1.63 -21.17
CA GLU A 507 -2.10 1.52 -22.41
C GLU A 507 -0.61 1.81 -22.18
N ALA A 508 -0.29 2.77 -21.31
CA ALA A 508 1.10 3.04 -20.91
C ALA A 508 1.73 1.87 -20.16
N ILE A 509 0.98 1.21 -19.26
CA ILE A 509 1.44 -0.01 -18.56
C ILE A 509 1.69 -1.12 -19.58
N LYS A 510 0.74 -1.35 -20.49
CA LYS A 510 0.87 -2.35 -21.55
C LYS A 510 2.04 -2.09 -22.49
N GLU A 511 2.36 -0.82 -22.79
CA GLU A 511 3.53 -0.49 -23.63
C GLU A 511 4.86 -0.89 -22.97
N VAL A 512 4.94 -0.81 -21.63
CA VAL A 512 6.18 -1.03 -20.88
C VAL A 512 6.32 -2.46 -20.36
N PHE A 513 5.22 -3.05 -19.91
CA PHE A 513 5.17 -4.35 -19.23
C PHE A 513 4.25 -5.36 -19.91
N GLY A 514 3.57 -4.99 -21.01
CA GLY A 514 2.73 -5.92 -21.75
C GLY A 514 3.57 -6.97 -22.46
N ASN A 515 3.16 -8.23 -22.30
CA ASN A 515 3.72 -9.38 -22.99
C ASN A 515 3.15 -9.55 -24.40
#